data_AF-A0AAQ4EPJ8-F1
#
_entry.id   AF-A0AAQ4EPJ8-F1
#
_cell.length_a   1.000
_cell.length_b   1.000
_cell.length_c   1.000
_cell.angle_alpha   90.00
_cell.angle_beta   90.00
_cell.angle_gamma   90.00
#
_symmetry.space_group_name_H-M   'P 1'
#
loop_
_entity.id
_entity.type
_entity.pdbx_description
1 polymer ?
#
loop_
_entity_poly.entity_id
_entity_poly.type
_entity_poly.pdbx_seq_one_letter_code
_entity_poly.pdbx_strand_id
1 'polypeptide(L)'
;MAKDVGAYLKKQQEQSPPELSQQWAEFEELYNKRLWHQLTVKMLAFVRHPQMQQGGALYQLYDNFISDFENKMKPLSLVEIVAQVSHSIPDVEQRLAFITKTKEKVKAEPEAVVLCNVLYGQNKLAASDMTSVK
;
A
#
# COMPACT_ATOMS: atom_id res chain seq x y z
N MET A 1 -8.14 -12.43 13.69
CA MET A 1 -8.34 -11.39 14.71
C MET A 1 -8.96 -10.20 14.01
N ALA A 2 -10.06 -9.64 14.53
CA ALA A 2 -10.69 -8.47 13.92
C ALA A 2 -9.67 -7.33 13.88
N LYS A 3 -9.36 -6.84 12.68
CA LYS A 3 -8.42 -5.74 12.48
C LYS A 3 -9.12 -4.47 12.98
N ASP A 4 -8.69 -3.95 14.12
CA ASP A 4 -9.26 -2.74 14.70
C ASP A 4 -8.66 -1.52 14.02
N VAL A 5 -9.25 -1.17 12.88
CA VAL A 5 -8.84 -0.06 12.02
C VAL A 5 -8.77 1.25 12.82
N GLY A 6 -9.78 1.52 13.64
CA GLY A 6 -9.84 2.73 14.47
C GLY A 6 -8.69 2.81 15.46
N ALA A 7 -8.40 1.71 16.18
CA ALA A 7 -7.25 1.67 17.10
C ALA A 7 -5.91 1.86 16.38
N TYR A 8 -5.74 1.29 15.17
CA TYR A 8 -4.53 1.47 14.38
C TYR A 8 -4.35 2.92 13.92
N LEU A 9 -5.40 3.56 13.39
CA LEU A 9 -5.37 4.95 12.94
C LEU A 9 -5.05 5.89 14.10
N LYS A 10 -5.69 5.70 15.25
CA LYS A 10 -5.45 6.51 16.45
C LYS A 10 -4.02 6.37 16.98
N LYS A 11 -3.49 5.15 17.00
CA LYS A 11 -2.09 4.91 17.38
C LYS A 11 -1.12 5.62 16.42
N GLN A 12 -1.38 5.57 15.11
CA GLN A 12 -0.54 6.29 14.14
C GLN A 12 -0.67 7.80 14.27
N GLN A 13 -1.87 8.30 14.60
CA GLN A 13 -2.13 9.71 14.87
C GLN A 13 -1.30 10.24 16.06
N GLU A 14 -1.13 9.43 17.12
CA GLU A 14 -0.32 9.77 18.30
C GLU A 14 1.19 9.67 18.05
N GLN A 15 1.62 8.72 17.22
CA GLN A 15 3.03 8.49 16.92
C GLN A 15 3.60 9.42 15.85
N SER A 16 2.73 10.00 15.02
CA SER A 16 3.14 10.82 13.89
C SER A 16 3.20 12.32 14.27
N PRO A 17 4.04 13.12 13.59
CA PRO A 17 4.04 14.58 13.72
C PRO A 17 2.65 15.19 13.44
N PRO A 18 2.37 16.41 13.95
CA PRO A 18 1.03 17.03 13.88
C PRO A 18 0.46 17.10 12.45
N GLU A 19 1.32 17.26 11.45
CA GLU A 19 0.93 17.32 10.04
C GLU A 19 0.37 15.98 9.52
N LEU A 20 1.00 14.87 9.87
CA LEU A 20 0.50 13.52 9.54
C LEU A 20 -0.67 13.13 10.43
N SER A 21 -0.67 13.55 11.69
CA SER A 21 -1.76 13.35 12.65
C SER A 21 -3.09 13.87 12.10
N GLN A 22 -3.09 15.04 11.46
CA GLN A 22 -4.27 15.60 10.81
C GLN A 22 -4.71 14.77 9.59
N GLN A 23 -3.77 14.25 8.79
CA GLN A 23 -4.10 13.35 7.67
C GLN A 23 -4.71 12.03 8.16
N TRP A 24 -4.21 11.46 9.25
CA TRP A 24 -4.78 10.26 9.87
C TRP A 24 -6.21 10.48 10.37
N ALA A 25 -6.49 11.62 11.00
CA ALA A 25 -7.85 11.99 11.42
C ALA A 25 -8.80 12.12 10.22
N GLU A 26 -8.35 12.74 9.12
CA GLU A 26 -9.16 12.80 7.89
C GLU A 26 -9.38 11.42 7.27
N PHE A 27 -8.41 10.50 7.33
CA PHE A 27 -8.61 9.12 6.89
C PHE A 27 -9.68 8.40 7.69
N GLU A 28 -9.67 8.56 9.01
CA GLU A 28 -10.70 8.00 9.88
C GLU A 28 -12.09 8.55 9.53
N GLU A 29 -12.19 9.86 9.29
CA GLU A 29 -13.47 10.48 8.91
C GLU A 29 -13.96 9.98 7.54
N LEU A 30 -13.09 9.94 6.53
CA LEU A 30 -13.41 9.44 5.20
C LEU A 30 -13.78 7.95 5.23
N TYR A 31 -13.11 7.15 6.05
CA TYR A 31 -13.40 5.74 6.26
C TYR A 31 -14.78 5.55 6.91
N ASN A 32 -15.08 6.30 7.98
CA ASN A 32 -16.39 6.28 8.64
C ASN A 32 -17.53 6.71 7.70
N LYS A 33 -17.28 7.73 6.86
CA LYS A 33 -18.21 8.18 5.82
C LYS A 33 -18.25 7.26 4.59
N ARG A 34 -17.45 6.19 4.55
CA ARG A 34 -17.32 5.23 3.43
C ARG A 34 -16.97 5.90 2.10
N LEU A 35 -16.21 6.99 2.14
CA LEU A 35 -15.77 7.76 0.97
C LEU A 35 -14.52 7.12 0.35
N TRP A 36 -14.66 5.90 -0.16
CA TRP A 36 -13.55 5.07 -0.65
C TRP A 36 -12.71 5.78 -1.72
N HIS A 37 -13.35 6.48 -2.67
CA HIS A 37 -12.62 7.17 -3.72
C HIS A 37 -11.74 8.29 -3.17
N GLN A 38 -12.27 9.16 -2.31
CA GLN A 38 -11.47 10.25 -1.73
C GLN A 38 -10.38 9.71 -0.81
N LEU A 39 -10.72 8.69 -0.01
CA LEU A 39 -9.78 7.99 0.85
C LEU A 39 -8.60 7.43 0.04
N THR A 40 -8.87 6.77 -1.08
CA THR A 40 -7.83 6.20 -1.95
C THR A 40 -6.94 7.28 -2.57
N VAL A 41 -7.52 8.40 -3.02
CA VAL A 41 -6.74 9.51 -3.61
C VAL A 41 -5.81 10.14 -2.57
N LYS A 42 -6.33 10.44 -1.37
CA LYS A 42 -5.48 10.95 -0.29
C LYS A 42 -4.44 9.93 0.13
N MET A 43 -4.79 8.64 0.20
CA MET A 43 -3.83 7.58 0.50
C MET A 43 -2.71 7.50 -0.53
N LEU A 44 -3.02 7.63 -1.82
CA LEU A 44 -1.99 7.64 -2.88
C LEU A 44 -0.98 8.78 -2.68
N ALA A 45 -1.45 9.96 -2.30
CA ALA A 45 -0.56 11.06 -1.93
C ALA A 45 0.25 10.72 -0.66
N PHE A 46 -0.42 10.15 0.34
CA PHE A 46 0.17 9.80 1.63
C PHE A 46 1.27 8.73 1.53
N VAL A 47 1.06 7.67 0.76
CA VAL A 47 2.07 6.60 0.59
C VAL A 47 3.30 7.05 -0.19
N ARG A 48 3.21 8.17 -0.92
CA ARG A 48 4.34 8.81 -1.61
C ARG A 48 5.14 9.73 -0.68
N HIS A 49 4.67 10.01 0.54
CA HIS A 49 5.46 10.79 1.48
C HIS A 49 6.70 10.01 1.94
N PRO A 50 7.88 10.64 1.97
CA PRO A 50 9.14 9.98 2.33
C PRO A 50 9.13 9.43 3.76
N GLN A 51 8.35 10.02 4.67
CA GLN A 51 8.18 9.54 6.04
C GLN A 51 7.50 8.17 6.11
N MET A 52 6.58 7.88 5.17
CA MET A 52 5.89 6.59 5.12
C MET A 52 6.71 5.50 4.44
N GLN A 53 7.58 5.88 3.51
CA GLN A 53 8.49 4.95 2.82
C GLN A 53 9.58 4.36 3.74
N GLN A 54 9.76 4.90 4.95
CA GLN A 54 10.74 4.42 5.92
C GLN A 54 10.13 3.43 6.92
N GLY A 55 10.86 2.34 7.21
CA GLY A 55 10.58 1.48 8.37
C GLY A 55 9.44 0.47 8.24
N GLY A 56 8.94 0.16 7.04
CA GLY A 56 7.93 -0.89 6.83
C GLY A 56 6.51 -0.52 7.27
N ALA A 57 6.26 0.74 7.65
CA ALA A 57 4.95 1.25 8.05
C ALA A 57 3.89 1.09 6.94
N LEU A 58 4.30 1.19 5.66
CA LEU A 58 3.41 0.98 4.51
C LEU A 58 2.82 -0.43 4.45
N TYR A 59 3.61 -1.46 4.80
CA TYR A 59 3.11 -2.83 4.80
C TYR A 59 2.06 -3.03 5.91
N GLN A 60 2.33 -2.49 7.10
CA GLN A 60 1.36 -2.52 8.20
C GLN A 60 0.11 -1.72 7.88
N LEU A 61 0.22 -0.57 7.22
CA LEU A 61 -0.91 0.20 6.75
C LEU A 61 -1.75 -0.60 5.76
N TYR A 62 -1.10 -1.28 4.81
CA TYR A 62 -1.81 -2.11 3.85
C TYR A 62 -2.56 -3.25 4.54
N ASP A 63 -1.89 -4.00 5.41
CA ASP A 63 -2.51 -5.13 6.08
C ASP A 63 -3.60 -4.70 7.07
N ASN A 64 -3.36 -3.70 7.92
CA ASN A 64 -4.32 -3.32 8.96
C ASN A 64 -5.48 -2.46 8.45
N PHE A 65 -5.27 -1.68 7.37
CA PHE A 65 -6.28 -0.72 6.89
C PHE A 65 -6.76 -1.04 5.47
N ILE A 66 -5.85 -1.03 4.49
CA ILE A 66 -6.23 -1.11 3.06
C ILE A 66 -6.93 -2.43 2.74
N SER A 67 -6.47 -3.54 3.33
CA SER A 67 -7.03 -4.87 3.05
C SER A 67 -8.52 -5.00 3.36
N ASP A 68 -9.07 -4.14 4.22
CA ASP A 68 -10.50 -4.15 4.55
C ASP A 68 -11.36 -3.64 3.38
N PHE A 69 -10.89 -2.60 2.69
CA PHE A 69 -11.66 -1.90 1.67
C PHE A 69 -11.04 -1.90 0.27
N GLU A 70 -9.96 -2.66 0.05
CA GLU A 70 -9.29 -2.79 -1.25
C GLU A 70 -10.24 -3.24 -2.38
N ASN A 71 -11.25 -4.06 -2.06
CA ASN A 71 -12.26 -4.52 -3.03
C ASN A 71 -13.23 -3.40 -3.47
N LYS A 72 -13.27 -2.27 -2.75
CA LYS A 72 -14.07 -1.08 -3.08
C LYS A 72 -13.26 -0.01 -3.80
N MET A 73 -11.93 -0.17 -3.87
CA MET A 73 -11.04 0.77 -4.53
C MET A 73 -10.95 0.52 -6.04
N LYS A 74 -10.49 1.53 -6.77
CA LYS A 74 -10.10 1.35 -8.17
C LYS A 74 -8.87 0.43 -8.25
N PRO A 75 -8.89 -0.61 -9.11
CA PRO A 75 -7.77 -1.56 -9.24
C PRO A 75 -6.44 -0.87 -9.57
N LEU A 76 -6.44 0.12 -10.45
CA LEU A 76 -5.26 0.93 -10.79
C LEU A 76 -4.64 1.61 -9.56
N SER A 77 -5.47 2.24 -8.73
CA SER A 77 -5.02 2.89 -7.51
C SER A 77 -4.48 1.90 -6.48
N LEU A 78 -5.07 0.70 -6.41
CA LEU A 78 -4.57 -0.37 -5.56
C LEU A 78 -3.17 -0.81 -5.99
N VAL A 79 -2.94 -1.01 -7.30
CA VAL A 79 -1.63 -1.41 -7.83
C VAL A 79 -0.55 -0.36 -7.54
N GLU A 80 -0.89 0.93 -7.69
CA GLU A 80 0.02 2.03 -7.36
C GLU A 80 0.44 2.02 -5.87
N ILE A 81 -0.50 1.79 -4.96
CA ILE A 81 -0.17 1.67 -3.53
C ILE A 81 0.68 0.41 -3.29
N VAL A 82 0.29 -0.72 -3.88
CA VAL A 82 1.03 -1.98 -3.79
C VAL A 82 2.46 -1.84 -4.31
N ALA A 83 2.69 -1.04 -5.35
CA ALA A 83 4.03 -0.73 -5.82
C ALA A 83 4.89 -0.13 -4.70
N GLN A 84 4.39 0.90 -4.03
CA GLN A 84 5.09 1.57 -2.92
C GLN A 84 5.32 0.62 -1.73
N VAL A 85 4.30 -0.17 -1.38
CA VAL A 85 4.40 -1.17 -0.31
C VAL A 85 5.45 -2.23 -0.68
N SER A 86 5.49 -2.69 -1.94
CA SER A 86 6.43 -3.70 -2.40
C SER A 86 7.88 -3.24 -2.25
N HIS A 87 8.18 -1.97 -2.52
CA HIS A 87 9.52 -1.40 -2.29
C HIS A 87 9.95 -1.44 -0.82
N SER A 88 8.99 -1.38 0.12
CA SER A 88 9.28 -1.45 1.56
C SER A 88 9.53 -2.88 2.06
N ILE A 89 9.21 -3.92 1.27
CA ILE A 89 9.42 -5.32 1.66
C ILE A 89 10.87 -5.69 1.33
N PRO A 90 11.75 -5.95 2.32
CA PRO A 90 13.16 -6.26 2.05
C PRO A 90 13.34 -7.59 1.33
N ASP A 91 12.48 -8.57 1.63
CA ASP A 91 12.54 -9.90 1.05
C ASP A 91 11.93 -9.94 -0.36
N VAL A 92 12.74 -10.34 -1.34
CA VAL A 92 12.34 -10.37 -2.75
C VAL A 92 11.25 -11.40 -3.00
N GLU A 93 11.33 -12.59 -2.39
CA GLU A 93 10.36 -13.66 -2.62
C GLU A 93 8.98 -13.28 -2.09
N GLN A 94 8.92 -12.73 -0.87
CA GLN A 94 7.69 -12.17 -0.29
C GLN A 94 7.14 -11.03 -1.13
N ARG A 95 8.02 -10.16 -1.64
CA ARG A 95 7.61 -9.04 -2.50
C ARG A 95 6.98 -9.53 -3.80
N LEU A 96 7.60 -10.50 -4.48
CA LEU A 96 7.07 -11.10 -5.71
C LEU A 96 5.74 -11.83 -5.45
N ALA A 97 5.64 -12.58 -4.35
CA ALA A 97 4.39 -13.23 -3.94
C ALA A 97 3.27 -12.21 -3.69
N PHE A 98 3.60 -11.07 -3.06
CA PHE A 98 2.65 -9.99 -2.81
C PHE A 98 2.13 -9.33 -4.10
N ILE A 99 3.02 -9.10 -5.07
CA ILE A 99 2.65 -8.57 -6.39
C ILE A 99 1.78 -9.57 -7.15
N THR A 100 2.13 -10.86 -7.15
CA THR A 100 1.32 -11.91 -7.78
C THR A 100 -0.08 -12.01 -7.15
N LYS A 101 -0.18 -11.95 -5.82
CA LYS A 101 -1.47 -11.94 -5.13
C LYS A 101 -2.31 -10.72 -5.52
N THR A 102 -1.69 -9.56 -5.65
CA THR A 102 -2.38 -8.34 -6.11
C THR A 102 -2.87 -8.48 -7.54
N LYS A 103 -2.04 -9.04 -8.44
CA LYS A 103 -2.40 -9.31 -9.84
C LYS A 103 -3.68 -10.14 -9.95
N GLU A 104 -3.86 -11.16 -9.10
CA GLU A 104 -5.09 -11.96 -9.10
C GLU A 104 -6.33 -11.17 -8.68
N LYS A 105 -6.17 -10.20 -7.77
CA LYS A 105 -7.27 -9.31 -7.35
C LYS A 105 -7.66 -8.32 -8.44
N VAL A 106 -6.68 -7.80 -9.18
CA VAL A 106 -6.89 -6.78 -10.22
C VAL A 106 -7.08 -7.38 -11.62
N LYS A 107 -7.24 -8.70 -11.74
CA LYS A 107 -7.39 -9.40 -13.04
C LYS A 107 -8.57 -8.94 -13.89
N ALA A 108 -9.54 -8.26 -13.29
CA ALA A 108 -10.68 -7.68 -13.99
C ALA A 108 -10.28 -6.48 -14.86
N GLU A 109 -9.20 -5.77 -14.52
CA GLU A 109 -8.74 -4.57 -15.22
C GLU A 109 -7.41 -4.84 -15.95
N PRO A 110 -7.39 -4.81 -17.29
CA PRO A 110 -6.20 -5.16 -18.06
C PRO A 110 -5.02 -4.21 -17.81
N GLU A 111 -5.28 -2.91 -17.64
CA GLU A 111 -4.23 -1.92 -17.36
C GLU A 111 -3.55 -2.19 -16.01
N ALA A 112 -4.34 -2.54 -14.98
CA ALA A 112 -3.81 -2.90 -13.67
C ALA A 112 -2.97 -4.19 -13.73
N VAL A 113 -3.37 -5.17 -14.53
CA VAL A 113 -2.59 -6.40 -14.78
C VAL A 113 -1.26 -6.08 -15.46
N VAL A 114 -1.25 -5.18 -16.45
CA VAL A 114 -0.01 -4.75 -17.12
C VAL A 114 0.93 -4.09 -16.12
N LEU A 115 0.44 -3.16 -15.30
CA LEU A 115 1.25 -2.53 -14.25
C LEU A 115 1.80 -3.55 -13.24
N CYS A 116 1.01 -4.53 -12.82
CA CYS A 116 1.50 -5.62 -11.98
C CYS A 116 2.64 -6.42 -12.63
N ASN A 117 2.55 -6.71 -13.94
CA ASN A 117 3.62 -7.41 -14.65
C ASN A 117 4.90 -6.55 -14.73
N VAL A 118 4.76 -5.24 -14.98
CA VAL A 118 5.89 -4.30 -14.98
C VAL A 118 6.56 -4.27 -13.61
N LEU A 119 5.78 -4.13 -12.53
CA LEU A 119 6.29 -4.14 -11.15
C LEU A 119 6.98 -5.46 -10.81
N TYR A 120 6.40 -6.59 -11.20
CA TYR A 120 7.01 -7.91 -11.00
C TYR A 120 8.37 -7.99 -11.70
N GLY A 121 8.44 -7.54 -12.95
CA GLY A 121 9.68 -7.47 -13.73
C GLY A 121 10.73 -6.57 -13.09
N GLN A 122 10.36 -5.35 -12.70
CA GLN A 122 11.26 -4.40 -12.03
C GLN A 122 11.85 -4.98 -10.74
N ASN A 123 11.03 -5.63 -9.92
CA ASN A 123 11.48 -6.22 -8.67
C ASN A 123 12.37 -7.45 -8.89
N LYS A 124 12.07 -8.28 -9.89
CA LYS A 124 12.91 -9.42 -10.27
C LYS A 124 14.25 -8.98 -10.87
N LEU A 125 14.26 -7.93 -11.68
CA LEU A 125 15.48 -7.32 -12.22
C LEU A 125 16.34 -6.77 -11.09
N ALA A 126 15.78 -5.97 -10.18
CA ALA A 126 16.51 -5.43 -9.03
C ALA A 126 17.14 -6.54 -8.16
N ALA A 127 16.46 -7.67 -7.99
CA ALA A 127 17.01 -8.82 -7.28
C ALA A 127 18.15 -9.52 -8.03
N SER A 128 18.02 -9.68 -9.35
CA SER A 128 19.01 -10.35 -10.20
C SER A 128 20.29 -9.50 -10.36
N ASP A 129 20.14 -8.17 -10.42
CA ASP A 129 21.24 -7.21 -10.44
C ASP A 129 22.05 -7.28 -9.13
N MET A 130 21.37 -7.41 -7.98
CA MET A 130 22.00 -7.54 -6.66
C MET A 130 22.85 -8.81 -6.50
N THR A 131 22.46 -9.92 -7.15
CA THR A 131 23.26 -11.16 -7.17
C THR A 131 24.53 -11.07 -8.01
N SER A 132 24.64 -10.09 -8.91
CA SER A 132 25.79 -9.95 -9.81
C SER A 132 26.95 -9.14 -9.19
N VAL A 133 26.76 -8.55 -8.00
CA VAL A 133 27.75 -7.69 -7.32
C VAL A 133 28.39 -8.36 -6.09
N LYS A 134 28.52 -9.69 -6.07
CA LYS A 134 29.26 -10.42 -5.04
C LYS A 134 30.47 -11.15 -5.60
#